data_AF-A0A6J7T6J0-F1
#
_entry.id   AF-A0A6J7T6J0-F1
#
_cell.length_a   1.000
_cell.length_b   1.000
_cell.length_c   1.000
_cell.angle_alpha   90.00
_cell.angle_beta   90.00
_cell.angle_gamma   90.00
#
_symmetry.space_group_name_H-M   'P 1'
#
loop_
_entity.id
_entity.type
_entity.pdbx_description
1 polymer ?
#
loop_
_entity_poly.entity_id
_entity_poly.type
_entity_poly.pdbx_seq_one_letter_code
_entity_poly.pdbx_strand_id
1 'polypeptide(L)'
;MNAPILGIIEGFYGDPYSHVARLGIIDTIVEWGWNTYVWAAKLEPRHREQWDMPFTSEELQQFAELSARQATVNFVIGLTPGSGATNEQVVDKLRPAIDAGAAAVVLCFDDLPVLNAAADHQRIAHAVRDALHVPVWITPTHYAGLTSSPYLDALCDGLGDDIEVMWTGNYVVNDTITVDEAIARREATGGRAPLVWDNAPVNDALMRMHMHLGPLQGREQGLQNVCSGFLWNPMVQARASLVMLETAAAWWDGKDPVATWNMVVDRDECRHIAEATAYRGDLHWPGEQPSREWWETVRDIPDMDKHIAPWVQSARSGARLALAAMAVLDSDLSALTHEEIALLARPLMEWQAHRTVSAFTFGRGPRQRPLATQNTDGRFVLRPGSIVDSESLVDDLVRQALARING
;
A
#
# COMPACT_ATOMS: atom_id res chain seq x y z
N MET A 1 -7.55 28.71 1.77
CA MET A 1 -6.99 27.45 1.24
C MET A 1 -8.10 26.41 1.38
N ASN A 2 -8.33 25.60 0.35
CA ASN A 2 -9.25 24.47 0.46
C ASN A 2 -8.73 23.50 1.54
N ALA A 3 -9.63 22.75 2.18
CA ALA A 3 -9.21 21.71 3.11
C ALA A 3 -8.35 20.67 2.35
N PRO A 4 -7.27 20.15 2.96
CA PRO A 4 -6.45 19.13 2.32
C PRO A 4 -7.27 17.87 2.03
N ILE A 5 -6.97 17.20 0.92
CA ILE A 5 -7.59 15.93 0.53
C ILE A 5 -6.88 14.82 1.30
N LEU A 6 -7.55 14.16 2.24
CA LEU A 6 -6.94 13.16 3.11
C LEU A 6 -7.77 11.90 3.13
N GLY A 7 -7.15 10.76 2.84
CA GLY A 7 -7.90 9.52 2.88
C GLY A 7 -7.26 8.36 2.15
N ILE A 8 -8.12 7.46 1.68
CA ILE A 8 -7.70 6.21 1.06
C ILE A 8 -8.04 6.24 -0.42
N ILE A 9 -7.11 5.78 -1.24
CA ILE A 9 -7.39 5.34 -2.60
C ILE A 9 -7.32 3.83 -2.66
N GLU A 10 -8.46 3.16 -2.80
CA GLU A 10 -8.52 1.71 -3.00
C GLU A 10 -8.02 1.43 -4.42
N GLY A 11 -6.70 1.51 -4.67
CA GLY A 11 -6.11 1.57 -6.01
C GLY A 11 -5.18 0.40 -6.33
N PHE A 12 -5.19 -0.64 -5.51
CA PHE A 12 -4.34 -1.82 -5.62
C PHE A 12 -4.83 -2.83 -6.69
N TYR A 13 -3.93 -3.72 -7.09
CA TYR A 13 -4.19 -4.92 -7.87
C TYR A 13 -4.49 -6.12 -6.96
N GLY A 14 -5.76 -6.49 -6.84
CA GLY A 14 -6.20 -7.64 -6.05
C GLY A 14 -7.71 -7.68 -5.94
N ASP A 15 -8.23 -8.66 -5.20
CA ASP A 15 -9.66 -8.74 -4.93
C ASP A 15 -10.14 -7.42 -4.30
N PRO A 16 -11.11 -6.71 -4.92
CA PRO A 16 -11.64 -5.47 -4.35
C PRO A 16 -12.24 -5.69 -2.97
N TYR A 17 -12.26 -4.64 -2.16
CA TYR A 17 -12.87 -4.73 -0.84
C TYR A 17 -14.36 -5.04 -0.92
N SER A 18 -14.85 -5.84 0.03
CA SER A 18 -16.28 -6.01 0.20
C SER A 18 -16.92 -4.69 0.63
N HIS A 19 -18.17 -4.47 0.23
CA HIS A 19 -18.91 -3.26 0.60
C HIS A 19 -18.92 -3.00 2.12
N VAL A 20 -19.07 -4.05 2.94
CA VAL A 20 -19.02 -3.94 4.42
C VAL A 20 -17.66 -3.43 4.90
N ALA A 21 -16.56 -3.88 4.29
CA ALA A 21 -15.23 -3.39 4.63
C ALA A 21 -15.07 -1.90 4.26
N ARG A 22 -15.60 -1.48 3.11
CA ARG A 22 -15.58 -0.08 2.66
C ARG A 22 -16.33 0.84 3.64
N LEU A 23 -17.52 0.43 4.10
CA LEU A 23 -18.28 1.16 5.12
C LEU A 23 -17.51 1.29 6.44
N GLY A 24 -16.91 0.19 6.92
CA GLY A 24 -16.12 0.20 8.15
C GLY A 24 -14.85 1.06 8.04
N ILE A 25 -14.22 1.11 6.85
CA ILE A 25 -13.11 2.02 6.58
C ILE A 25 -13.57 3.47 6.66
N ILE A 26 -14.70 3.82 6.05
CA ILE A 26 -15.24 5.19 6.11
C ILE A 26 -15.52 5.62 7.56
N ASP A 27 -16.05 4.72 8.39
CA ASP A 27 -16.25 4.98 9.83
C ASP A 27 -14.94 5.14 10.59
N THR A 28 -13.87 4.50 10.14
CA THR A 28 -12.57 4.60 10.81
C THR A 28 -11.86 5.90 10.43
N ILE A 29 -11.78 6.22 9.13
CA ILE A 29 -11.00 7.38 8.68
C ILE A 29 -11.59 8.71 9.15
N VAL A 30 -12.91 8.78 9.39
CA VAL A 30 -13.52 9.99 9.96
C VAL A 30 -13.05 10.28 11.38
N GLU A 31 -12.74 9.25 12.18
CA GLU A 31 -12.21 9.41 13.55
C GLU A 31 -10.81 10.03 13.54
N TRP A 32 -10.08 9.88 12.43
CA TRP A 32 -8.77 10.49 12.19
C TRP A 32 -8.85 11.88 11.57
N GLY A 33 -10.07 12.38 11.29
CA GLY A 33 -10.28 13.65 10.61
C GLY A 33 -10.00 13.61 9.10
N TRP A 34 -9.83 12.42 8.51
CA TRP A 34 -9.73 12.25 7.07
C TRP A 34 -11.11 12.37 6.41
N ASN A 35 -11.12 12.74 5.14
CA ASN A 35 -12.31 13.23 4.45
C ASN A 35 -12.55 12.59 3.07
N THR A 36 -11.81 11.55 2.69
CA THR A 36 -11.87 11.01 1.33
C THR A 36 -11.77 9.48 1.29
N TYR A 37 -12.64 8.85 0.51
CA TYR A 37 -12.53 7.45 0.11
C TYR A 37 -12.70 7.33 -1.40
N VAL A 38 -11.68 6.86 -2.11
CA VAL A 38 -11.71 6.68 -3.57
C VAL A 38 -11.91 5.21 -3.92
N TRP A 39 -12.97 4.92 -4.68
CA TRP A 39 -13.25 3.62 -5.26
C TRP A 39 -12.54 3.50 -6.61
N ALA A 40 -11.42 2.77 -6.66
CA ALA A 40 -10.59 2.68 -7.86
C ALA A 40 -9.80 1.35 -7.96
N ALA A 41 -10.32 0.27 -7.37
CA ALA A 41 -9.56 -0.98 -7.30
C ALA A 41 -9.37 -1.49 -8.71
N LYS A 42 -8.14 -1.90 -9.07
CA LYS A 42 -7.82 -2.18 -10.47
C LYS A 42 -8.64 -3.32 -11.07
N LEU A 43 -9.09 -4.23 -10.21
CA LEU A 43 -9.89 -5.41 -10.57
C LEU A 43 -11.40 -5.16 -10.47
N GLU A 44 -11.86 -3.95 -10.12
CA GLU A 44 -13.26 -3.59 -10.30
C GLU A 44 -13.57 -3.52 -11.80
N PRO A 45 -14.40 -4.42 -12.38
CA PRO A 45 -14.50 -4.51 -13.83
C PRO A 45 -14.95 -3.21 -14.45
N ARG A 46 -15.95 -2.55 -13.86
CA ARG A 46 -16.53 -1.30 -14.35
C ARG A 46 -15.72 -0.04 -14.03
N HIS A 47 -14.65 -0.17 -13.25
CA HIS A 47 -13.63 0.86 -13.10
C HIS A 47 -12.70 0.88 -14.33
N ARG A 48 -12.34 -0.29 -14.88
CA ARG A 48 -11.25 -0.41 -15.87
C ARG A 48 -11.56 -1.29 -17.08
N GLU A 49 -11.70 -2.60 -16.91
CA GLU A 49 -11.80 -3.55 -18.04
C GLU A 49 -13.13 -3.43 -18.82
N GLN A 50 -14.21 -3.12 -18.10
CA GLN A 50 -15.58 -2.93 -18.58
C GLN A 50 -16.01 -1.48 -18.33
N TRP A 51 -15.10 -0.52 -18.52
CA TRP A 51 -15.33 0.89 -18.24
C TRP A 51 -16.55 1.48 -18.99
N ASP A 52 -16.87 0.93 -20.16
CA ASP A 52 -17.98 1.36 -21.01
C ASP A 52 -19.32 0.71 -20.65
N MET A 53 -19.30 -0.35 -19.82
CA MET A 53 -20.52 -0.99 -19.34
C MET A 53 -21.17 -0.14 -18.24
N PRO A 54 -22.51 0.00 -18.22
CA PRO A 54 -23.20 0.77 -17.18
C PRO A 54 -23.00 0.15 -15.80
N PHE A 55 -22.95 0.96 -14.76
CA PHE A 55 -23.02 0.48 -13.38
C PHE A 55 -24.31 -0.32 -13.14
N THR A 56 -24.21 -1.39 -12.37
CA THR A 56 -25.34 -2.20 -11.94
C THR A 56 -26.15 -1.47 -10.88
N SER A 57 -27.40 -1.88 -10.71
CA SER A 57 -28.24 -1.35 -9.62
C SER A 57 -27.65 -1.61 -8.23
N GLU A 58 -26.93 -2.73 -8.06
CA GLU A 58 -26.25 -3.07 -6.80
C GLU A 58 -25.08 -2.12 -6.53
N GLU A 59 -24.21 -1.88 -7.52
CA GLU A 59 -23.11 -0.91 -7.39
C GLU A 59 -23.63 0.50 -7.09
N LEU A 60 -24.69 0.95 -7.77
CA LEU A 60 -25.28 2.27 -7.50
C LEU A 60 -25.88 2.37 -6.10
N GLN A 61 -26.51 1.30 -5.60
CA GLN A 61 -26.96 1.25 -4.21
C GLN A 61 -25.77 1.34 -3.25
N GLN A 62 -24.69 0.60 -3.51
CA GLN A 62 -23.48 0.66 -2.70
C GLN A 62 -22.87 2.06 -2.71
N PHE A 63 -22.80 2.73 -3.86
CA PHE A 63 -22.30 4.11 -3.97
C PHE A 63 -23.13 5.09 -3.12
N ALA A 64 -24.46 4.95 -3.12
CA ALA A 64 -25.34 5.74 -2.27
C ALA A 64 -25.13 5.47 -0.77
N GLU A 65 -24.88 4.23 -0.40
CA GLU A 65 -24.57 3.87 0.99
C GLU A 65 -23.19 4.40 1.43
N LEU A 66 -22.18 4.34 0.56
CA LEU A 66 -20.85 4.89 0.82
C LEU A 66 -20.89 6.41 0.94
N SER A 67 -21.57 7.10 0.03
CA SER A 67 -21.67 8.57 0.02
C SER A 67 -22.43 9.12 1.24
N ALA A 68 -23.43 8.38 1.72
CA ALA A 68 -24.22 8.78 2.88
C ALA A 68 -23.63 8.30 4.22
N ARG A 69 -22.55 7.50 4.22
CA ARG A 69 -22.06 6.82 5.44
C ARG A 69 -21.60 7.80 6.52
N GLN A 70 -20.78 8.80 6.15
CA GLN A 70 -20.28 9.85 7.04
C GLN A 70 -20.30 11.18 6.31
N ALA A 71 -20.99 12.17 6.87
CA ALA A 71 -21.26 13.45 6.19
C ALA A 71 -20.00 14.26 5.83
N THR A 72 -18.88 14.02 6.53
CA THR A 72 -17.60 14.71 6.32
C THR A 72 -16.62 13.91 5.46
N VAL A 73 -16.99 12.69 5.03
CA VAL A 73 -16.16 11.85 4.15
C VAL A 73 -16.75 11.84 2.75
N ASN A 74 -15.98 12.33 1.80
CA ASN A 74 -16.33 12.33 0.39
C ASN A 74 -16.07 10.95 -0.22
N PHE A 75 -17.14 10.32 -0.72
CA PHE A 75 -17.03 9.19 -1.63
C PHE A 75 -16.65 9.68 -3.03
N VAL A 76 -15.58 9.12 -3.60
CA VAL A 76 -15.02 9.54 -4.89
C VAL A 76 -14.99 8.34 -5.85
N ILE A 77 -15.52 8.53 -7.05
CA ILE A 77 -15.59 7.47 -8.06
C ILE A 77 -14.37 7.53 -8.99
N GLY A 78 -13.62 6.44 -9.07
CA GLY A 78 -12.53 6.28 -10.02
C GLY A 78 -13.01 5.65 -11.33
N LEU A 79 -12.43 6.07 -12.46
CA LEU A 79 -12.62 5.43 -13.76
C LEU A 79 -11.31 5.48 -14.55
N THR A 80 -10.94 4.38 -15.21
CA THR A 80 -9.95 4.34 -16.28
C THR A 80 -10.69 4.28 -17.62
N PRO A 81 -10.84 5.41 -18.33
CA PRO A 81 -11.43 5.39 -19.66
C PRO A 81 -10.59 4.56 -20.64
N GLY A 82 -11.25 3.84 -21.53
CA GLY A 82 -10.58 3.12 -22.60
C GLY A 82 -9.98 4.04 -23.67
N SER A 83 -9.03 3.51 -24.43
CA SER A 83 -8.45 4.22 -25.57
C SER A 83 -9.54 4.65 -26.56
N GLY A 84 -9.56 5.93 -26.92
CA GLY A 84 -10.53 6.49 -27.86
C GLY A 84 -11.90 6.83 -27.26
N ALA A 85 -12.05 6.80 -25.93
CA ALA A 85 -13.30 7.22 -25.28
C ALA A 85 -13.70 8.65 -25.67
N THR A 86 -14.98 8.82 -26.04
CA THR A 86 -15.55 10.16 -26.29
C THR A 86 -15.94 10.83 -24.99
N ASN A 87 -16.16 12.16 -25.03
CA ASN A 87 -16.63 12.91 -23.88
C ASN A 87 -17.96 12.37 -23.34
N GLU A 88 -18.90 12.15 -24.26
CA GLU A 88 -20.26 11.70 -23.95
C GLU A 88 -20.24 10.34 -23.26
N GLN A 89 -19.45 9.38 -23.76
CA GLN A 89 -19.33 8.06 -23.15
C GLN A 89 -18.86 8.12 -21.69
N VAL A 90 -17.83 8.93 -21.42
CA VAL A 90 -17.27 9.06 -20.06
C VAL A 90 -18.24 9.78 -19.14
N VAL A 91 -18.87 10.86 -19.62
CA VAL A 91 -19.86 11.63 -18.86
C VAL A 91 -21.09 10.77 -18.55
N ASP A 92 -21.64 10.06 -19.53
CA ASP A 92 -22.82 9.22 -19.35
C ASP A 92 -22.54 8.03 -18.44
N LYS A 93 -21.33 7.46 -18.52
CA LYS A 93 -20.87 6.40 -17.61
C LYS A 93 -20.83 6.87 -16.15
N LEU A 94 -20.30 8.07 -15.90
CA LEU A 94 -20.07 8.59 -14.53
C LEU A 94 -21.31 9.22 -13.91
N ARG A 95 -22.22 9.79 -14.70
CA ARG A 95 -23.41 10.50 -14.20
C ARG A 95 -24.22 9.69 -13.17
N PRO A 96 -24.51 8.38 -13.37
CA PRO A 96 -25.22 7.60 -12.36
C PRO A 96 -24.50 7.50 -11.01
N ALA A 97 -23.16 7.49 -10.98
CA ALA A 97 -22.40 7.47 -9.72
C ALA A 97 -22.47 8.83 -9.00
N ILE A 98 -22.46 9.94 -9.75
CA ILE A 98 -22.68 11.29 -9.20
C ILE A 98 -24.11 11.42 -8.67
N ASP A 99 -25.11 10.93 -9.41
CA ASP A 99 -26.51 10.92 -8.96
C ASP A 99 -26.71 10.04 -7.70
N ALA A 100 -25.87 9.01 -7.53
CA ALA A 100 -25.79 8.19 -6.32
C ALA A 100 -24.96 8.86 -5.19
N GLY A 101 -24.48 10.09 -5.37
CA GLY A 101 -23.84 10.89 -4.32
C GLY A 101 -22.31 10.87 -4.32
N ALA A 102 -21.65 10.33 -5.34
CA ALA A 102 -20.20 10.53 -5.48
C ALA A 102 -19.88 12.04 -5.59
N ALA A 103 -19.00 12.51 -4.71
CA ALA A 103 -18.71 13.93 -4.53
C ALA A 103 -17.64 14.45 -5.50
N ALA A 104 -16.84 13.57 -6.09
CA ALA A 104 -15.80 13.89 -7.06
C ALA A 104 -15.50 12.68 -7.96
N VAL A 105 -14.73 12.92 -9.03
CA VAL A 105 -14.25 11.89 -9.97
C VAL A 105 -12.72 11.84 -9.99
N VAL A 106 -12.15 10.63 -9.99
CA VAL A 106 -10.75 10.40 -10.39
C VAL A 106 -10.70 9.74 -11.76
N LEU A 107 -10.04 10.39 -12.72
CA LEU A 107 -9.71 9.81 -14.01
C LEU A 107 -8.31 9.19 -13.93
N CYS A 108 -8.27 7.86 -13.98
CA CYS A 108 -7.08 7.05 -13.82
C CYS A 108 -6.47 6.73 -15.19
N PHE A 109 -5.44 7.47 -15.60
CA PHE A 109 -4.70 7.24 -16.85
C PHE A 109 -3.32 6.60 -16.64
N ASP A 110 -3.09 6.03 -15.45
CA ASP A 110 -1.92 5.25 -15.11
C ASP A 110 -1.88 3.90 -15.87
N ASP A 111 -0.67 3.40 -16.12
CA ASP A 111 -0.41 2.10 -16.74
C ASP A 111 -1.06 1.91 -18.13
N LEU A 112 -1.27 3.01 -18.86
CA LEU A 112 -1.75 3.02 -20.25
C LEU A 112 -0.60 3.17 -21.25
N PRO A 113 -0.65 2.52 -22.43
CA PRO A 113 0.45 2.49 -23.40
C PRO A 113 0.59 3.78 -24.25
N VAL A 114 -0.11 4.87 -23.92
CA VAL A 114 -0.31 6.00 -24.85
C VAL A 114 0.58 7.19 -24.51
N LEU A 115 1.60 7.46 -25.33
CA LEU A 115 2.56 8.56 -25.13
C LEU A 115 2.03 9.96 -25.53
N ASN A 116 1.02 10.02 -26.41
CA ASN A 116 0.48 11.28 -26.96
C ASN A 116 -0.98 11.51 -26.52
N ALA A 117 -1.30 11.23 -25.26
CA ALA A 117 -2.68 11.27 -24.76
C ALA A 117 -3.06 12.56 -24.01
N ALA A 118 -2.12 13.49 -23.81
CA ALA A 118 -2.33 14.68 -22.99
C ALA A 118 -3.57 15.50 -23.40
N ALA A 119 -3.73 15.76 -24.70
CA ALA A 119 -4.89 16.51 -25.21
C ALA A 119 -6.22 15.77 -24.98
N ASP A 120 -6.23 14.43 -25.12
CA ASP A 120 -7.42 13.63 -24.83
C ASP A 120 -7.75 13.62 -23.34
N HIS A 121 -6.74 13.54 -22.48
CA HIS A 121 -6.94 13.56 -21.03
C HIS A 121 -7.47 14.90 -20.55
N GLN A 122 -6.96 16.02 -21.07
CA GLN A 122 -7.51 17.36 -20.83
C GLN A 122 -8.98 17.42 -21.26
N ARG A 123 -9.24 17.05 -22.52
CA ARG A 123 -10.56 17.08 -23.12
C ARG A 123 -11.57 16.30 -22.28
N ILE A 124 -11.23 15.07 -21.89
CA ILE A 124 -12.10 14.21 -21.07
C ILE A 124 -12.29 14.83 -19.68
N ALA A 125 -11.23 15.30 -19.03
CA ALA A 125 -11.33 15.87 -17.68
C ALA A 125 -12.19 17.15 -17.64
N HIS A 126 -12.01 18.06 -18.61
CA HIS A 126 -12.87 19.24 -18.74
C HIS A 126 -14.31 18.86 -19.05
N ALA A 127 -14.54 17.88 -19.93
CA ALA A 127 -15.90 17.44 -20.25
C ALA A 127 -16.63 16.87 -19.02
N VAL A 128 -15.95 16.04 -18.22
CA VAL A 128 -16.50 15.51 -16.97
C VAL A 128 -16.80 16.63 -15.98
N ARG A 129 -15.84 17.53 -15.75
CA ARG A 129 -16.01 18.67 -14.86
C ARG A 129 -17.18 19.55 -15.28
N ASP A 130 -17.23 19.94 -16.55
CA ASP A 130 -18.19 20.90 -17.08
C ASP A 130 -19.61 20.30 -17.16
N ALA A 131 -19.74 18.99 -17.37
CA ALA A 131 -21.04 18.33 -17.52
C ALA A 131 -21.62 17.76 -16.22
N LEU A 132 -20.77 17.43 -15.24
CA LEU A 132 -21.18 16.84 -13.95
C LEU A 132 -21.06 17.82 -12.78
N HIS A 133 -20.36 18.94 -12.95
CA HIS A 133 -20.22 20.00 -11.95
C HIS A 133 -19.66 19.52 -10.59
N VAL A 134 -18.76 18.54 -10.63
CA VAL A 134 -18.03 18.02 -9.47
C VAL A 134 -16.52 18.20 -9.66
N PRO A 135 -15.72 18.24 -8.59
CA PRO A 135 -14.26 18.18 -8.70
C PRO A 135 -13.79 16.97 -9.50
N VAL A 136 -12.76 17.18 -10.32
CA VAL A 136 -12.11 16.14 -11.12
C VAL A 136 -10.64 16.10 -10.75
N TRP A 137 -10.13 14.90 -10.51
CA TRP A 137 -8.72 14.62 -10.28
C TRP A 137 -8.21 13.71 -11.40
N ILE A 138 -6.93 13.83 -11.74
CA ILE A 138 -6.28 12.98 -12.73
C ILE A 138 -5.12 12.25 -12.08
N THR A 139 -5.08 10.92 -12.24
CA THR A 139 -3.81 10.19 -12.19
C THR A 139 -3.22 10.21 -13.58
N PRO A 140 -2.19 11.03 -13.85
CA PRO A 140 -1.63 11.16 -15.19
C PRO A 140 -0.91 9.88 -15.60
N THR A 141 -0.68 9.67 -16.89
CA THR A 141 0.16 8.54 -17.34
C THR A 141 1.57 8.66 -16.78
N HIS A 142 2.10 9.89 -16.66
CA HIS A 142 3.38 10.17 -16.00
C HIS A 142 3.18 10.62 -14.54
N TYR A 143 2.86 9.65 -13.67
CA TYR A 143 2.50 9.84 -12.27
C TYR A 143 3.67 9.73 -11.27
N ALA A 144 4.85 9.28 -11.69
CA ALA A 144 6.05 9.15 -10.86
C ALA A 144 7.20 10.01 -11.38
N GLY A 145 8.17 10.28 -10.51
CA GLY A 145 9.37 11.05 -10.85
C GLY A 145 9.25 12.55 -10.56
N LEU A 146 10.40 13.23 -10.64
CA LEU A 146 10.56 14.62 -10.20
C LEU A 146 10.67 15.61 -11.35
N THR A 147 10.90 15.13 -12.57
CA THR A 147 11.11 15.95 -13.75
C THR A 147 9.86 16.01 -14.60
N SER A 148 9.70 17.09 -15.37
CA SER A 148 8.69 17.11 -16.42
C SER A 148 9.06 16.19 -17.60
N SER A 149 8.13 16.09 -18.53
CA SER A 149 8.23 15.36 -19.79
C SER A 149 7.30 16.01 -20.82
N PRO A 150 7.48 15.78 -22.13
CA PRO A 150 6.60 16.36 -23.15
C PRO A 150 5.11 16.10 -22.93
N TYR A 151 4.76 14.93 -22.41
CA TYR A 151 3.37 14.60 -22.04
C TYR A 151 2.88 15.41 -20.84
N LEU A 152 3.69 15.55 -19.79
CA LEU A 152 3.27 16.24 -18.57
C LEU A 152 3.19 17.75 -18.79
N ASP A 153 4.13 18.32 -19.54
CA ASP A 153 4.10 19.70 -20.01
C ASP A 153 2.81 19.95 -20.80
N ALA A 154 2.59 19.15 -21.85
CA ALA A 154 1.38 19.26 -22.66
C ALA A 154 0.13 19.15 -21.81
N LEU A 155 0.04 18.16 -20.90
CA LEU A 155 -1.09 17.93 -20.01
C LEU A 155 -1.36 19.17 -19.15
N CYS A 156 -0.36 19.66 -18.41
CA CYS A 156 -0.54 20.73 -17.44
C CYS A 156 -0.75 22.11 -18.08
N ASP A 157 -0.20 22.35 -19.29
CA ASP A 157 -0.39 23.60 -20.04
C ASP A 157 -1.85 23.82 -20.47
N GLY A 158 -2.57 22.73 -20.76
CA GLY A 158 -3.97 22.79 -21.18
C GLY A 158 -4.97 22.53 -20.06
N LEU A 159 -4.55 21.92 -18.95
CA LEU A 159 -5.45 21.52 -17.86
C LEU A 159 -5.88 22.74 -17.02
N GLY A 160 -7.10 22.72 -16.48
CA GLY A 160 -7.59 23.79 -15.60
C GLY A 160 -6.91 23.73 -14.23
N ASP A 161 -6.63 24.88 -13.62
CA ASP A 161 -6.00 25.00 -12.29
C ASP A 161 -6.83 24.38 -11.15
N ASP A 162 -8.12 24.15 -11.40
CA ASP A 162 -9.09 23.51 -10.53
C ASP A 162 -9.06 21.97 -10.57
N ILE A 163 -8.31 21.36 -11.50
CA ILE A 163 -8.18 19.91 -11.63
C ILE A 163 -6.88 19.46 -10.95
N GLU A 164 -7.02 18.58 -9.95
CA GLU A 164 -5.91 18.01 -9.20
C GLU A 164 -5.12 17.02 -10.06
N VAL A 165 -3.79 16.99 -9.88
CA VAL A 165 -2.89 16.07 -10.58
C VAL A 165 -2.16 15.21 -9.56
N MET A 166 -2.37 13.90 -9.64
CA MET A 166 -1.80 12.95 -8.68
C MET A 166 -0.33 12.64 -8.98
N TRP A 167 0.41 12.30 -7.93
CA TRP A 167 1.83 11.98 -7.97
C TRP A 167 2.18 10.92 -6.93
N THR A 168 2.96 9.91 -7.28
CA THR A 168 3.31 8.83 -6.34
C THR A 168 4.57 9.09 -5.52
N GLY A 169 5.37 10.09 -5.89
CA GLY A 169 6.73 10.27 -5.39
C GLY A 169 7.76 10.18 -6.52
N ASN A 170 9.04 10.15 -6.15
CA ASN A 170 10.12 9.93 -7.12
C ASN A 170 9.99 8.56 -7.80
N TYR A 171 9.46 7.57 -7.10
CA TYR A 171 9.16 6.24 -7.62
C TYR A 171 7.67 5.91 -7.53
N VAL A 172 7.27 4.76 -8.07
CA VAL A 172 5.94 4.18 -7.85
C VAL A 172 5.75 3.82 -6.38
N VAL A 173 6.74 3.15 -5.77
CA VAL A 173 6.76 2.83 -4.33
C VAL A 173 7.99 3.47 -3.71
N ASN A 174 7.79 4.31 -2.67
CA ASN A 174 8.84 5.16 -2.11
C ASN A 174 9.19 4.78 -0.68
N ASP A 175 10.50 4.67 -0.43
CA ASP A 175 11.06 4.60 0.94
C ASP A 175 10.94 5.96 1.63
N THR A 176 11.21 7.02 0.87
CA THR A 176 11.10 8.40 1.34
C THR A 176 10.38 9.28 0.34
N ILE A 177 9.63 10.24 0.84
CA ILE A 177 9.15 11.39 0.07
C ILE A 177 9.57 12.64 0.86
N THR A 178 10.33 13.51 0.21
CA THR A 178 10.88 14.73 0.81
C THR A 178 10.15 15.99 0.35
N VAL A 179 10.26 17.07 1.12
CA VAL A 179 9.70 18.38 0.77
C VAL A 179 10.33 18.90 -0.52
N ASP A 180 11.64 18.74 -0.69
CA ASP A 180 12.35 19.16 -1.90
C ASP A 180 11.85 18.41 -3.15
N GLU A 181 11.57 17.10 -3.04
CA GLU A 181 10.98 16.32 -4.13
C GLU A 181 9.57 16.79 -4.48
N ALA A 182 8.75 17.13 -3.48
CA ALA A 182 7.41 17.69 -3.71
C ALA A 182 7.47 19.08 -4.37
N ILE A 183 8.44 19.92 -4.00
CA ILE A 183 8.69 21.22 -4.65
C ILE A 183 9.12 21.00 -6.10
N ALA A 184 10.05 20.09 -6.37
CA ALA A 184 10.46 19.75 -7.73
C ALA A 184 9.28 19.27 -8.59
N ARG A 185 8.42 18.40 -8.04
CA ARG A 185 7.19 17.97 -8.74
C ARG A 185 6.24 19.12 -9.01
N ARG A 186 6.07 20.03 -8.06
CA ARG A 186 5.25 21.24 -8.22
C ARG A 186 5.77 22.12 -9.35
N GLU A 187 7.08 22.33 -9.43
CA GLU A 187 7.72 23.07 -10.54
C GLU A 187 7.50 22.36 -11.88
N ALA A 188 7.68 21.04 -11.92
CA ALA A 188 7.48 20.21 -13.11
C ALA A 188 6.02 20.15 -13.60
N THR A 189 5.05 20.62 -12.80
CA THR A 189 3.62 20.62 -13.14
C THR A 189 3.03 22.02 -13.20
N GLY A 190 3.86 23.03 -13.48
CA GLY A 190 3.41 24.41 -13.68
C GLY A 190 2.99 25.13 -12.39
N GLY A 191 3.52 24.71 -11.25
CA GLY A 191 3.22 25.31 -9.94
C GLY A 191 2.05 24.66 -9.18
N ARG A 192 1.48 23.57 -9.72
CA ARG A 192 0.39 22.80 -9.10
C ARG A 192 0.89 22.08 -7.86
N ALA A 193 0.17 22.23 -6.74
CA ALA A 193 0.42 21.45 -5.54
C ALA A 193 0.12 19.96 -5.85
N PRO A 194 1.06 19.02 -5.58
CA PRO A 194 0.80 17.62 -5.88
C PRO A 194 -0.25 17.02 -4.93
N LEU A 195 -1.20 16.26 -5.48
CA LEU A 195 -2.02 15.32 -4.70
C LEU A 195 -1.28 13.99 -4.60
N VAL A 196 -0.81 13.60 -3.42
CA VAL A 196 0.03 12.41 -3.30
C VAL A 196 -0.81 11.14 -3.35
N TRP A 197 -0.55 10.25 -4.31
CA TRP A 197 -0.95 8.85 -4.28
C TRP A 197 0.16 8.08 -3.58
N ASP A 198 0.02 7.83 -2.29
CA ASP A 198 1.07 7.16 -1.54
C ASP A 198 0.91 5.63 -1.57
N ASN A 199 1.80 4.92 -2.25
CA ASN A 199 1.80 3.44 -2.28
C ASN A 199 2.38 2.83 -0.99
N ALA A 200 1.71 3.12 0.14
CA ALA A 200 1.93 2.54 1.45
C ALA A 200 0.60 2.52 2.23
N PRO A 201 0.14 1.38 2.78
CA PRO A 201 0.83 0.10 2.94
C PRO A 201 0.67 -0.93 1.80
N VAL A 202 0.16 -0.60 0.60
CA VAL A 202 -0.13 -1.59 -0.46
C VAL A 202 0.88 -2.74 -0.60
N ASN A 203 0.37 -3.97 -0.72
CA ASN A 203 1.14 -5.20 -0.85
C ASN A 203 0.70 -6.05 -2.05
N ASP A 204 0.30 -5.43 -3.15
CA ASP A 204 -0.13 -6.13 -4.35
C ASP A 204 1.03 -6.58 -5.24
N ALA A 205 0.71 -7.20 -6.39
CA ALA A 205 1.66 -7.58 -7.43
C ALA A 205 2.90 -8.33 -6.90
N LEU A 206 4.08 -7.74 -7.03
CA LEU A 206 5.37 -8.31 -6.59
C LEU A 206 5.52 -8.32 -5.05
N MET A 207 4.69 -7.55 -4.34
CA MET A 207 4.76 -7.41 -2.88
C MET A 207 3.81 -8.35 -2.13
N ARG A 208 3.01 -9.17 -2.83
CA ARG A 208 1.97 -10.05 -2.25
C ARG A 208 2.43 -11.05 -1.19
N MET A 209 3.73 -11.32 -1.11
CA MET A 209 4.27 -12.22 -0.08
C MET A 209 4.49 -11.51 1.26
N HIS A 210 4.46 -10.16 1.26
CA HIS A 210 4.76 -9.32 2.41
C HIS A 210 3.47 -8.80 3.04
N MET A 211 3.50 -8.65 4.36
CA MET A 211 2.45 -7.94 5.09
C MET A 211 3.08 -6.67 5.68
N HIS A 212 2.52 -5.51 5.37
CA HIS A 212 3.08 -4.22 5.75
C HIS A 212 2.36 -3.69 7.00
N LEU A 213 2.74 -4.22 8.18
CA LEU A 213 2.15 -3.85 9.47
C LEU A 213 2.95 -2.80 10.24
N GLY A 214 4.03 -2.26 9.67
CA GLY A 214 4.87 -1.25 10.32
C GLY A 214 4.25 0.15 10.38
N PRO A 215 4.84 1.07 11.18
CA PRO A 215 4.46 2.48 11.14
C PRO A 215 4.79 3.11 9.78
N LEU A 216 4.06 4.17 9.43
CA LEU A 216 4.44 5.06 8.34
C LEU A 216 5.83 5.63 8.61
N GLN A 217 6.69 5.59 7.59
CA GLN A 217 8.07 6.06 7.64
C GLN A 217 8.46 6.80 6.36
N GLY A 218 9.49 7.65 6.49
CA GLY A 218 10.14 8.30 5.36
C GLY A 218 9.37 9.44 4.70
N ARG A 219 8.21 9.85 5.21
CA ARG A 219 7.49 11.05 4.72
C ARG A 219 7.96 12.24 5.56
N GLU A 220 8.64 13.19 4.93
CA GLU A 220 9.21 14.36 5.61
C GLU A 220 8.11 15.28 6.17
N GLN A 221 8.25 15.71 7.43
CA GLN A 221 7.36 16.72 8.01
C GLN A 221 7.49 18.04 7.25
N GLY A 222 6.37 18.64 6.88
CA GLY A 222 6.32 19.85 6.06
C GLY A 222 5.75 19.61 4.65
N LEU A 223 5.61 18.35 4.22
CA LEU A 223 4.89 17.98 2.99
C LEU A 223 3.46 18.53 2.97
N GLN A 224 2.83 18.63 4.14
CA GLN A 224 1.50 19.24 4.33
C GLN A 224 1.41 20.70 3.86
N ASN A 225 2.55 21.40 3.75
CA ASN A 225 2.61 22.79 3.29
C ASN A 225 2.81 22.93 1.78
N VAL A 226 3.14 21.85 1.07
CA VAL A 226 3.49 21.85 -0.36
C VAL A 226 2.48 21.06 -1.19
N CYS A 227 1.96 19.96 -0.65
CA CYS A 227 0.99 19.07 -1.30
C CYS A 227 -0.45 19.54 -1.07
N SER A 228 -1.34 19.27 -2.03
CA SER A 228 -2.78 19.52 -1.88
C SER A 228 -3.49 18.47 -1.02
N GLY A 229 -2.85 17.30 -0.83
CA GLY A 229 -3.38 16.22 -0.02
C GLY A 229 -2.58 14.92 -0.15
N PHE A 230 -3.04 13.89 0.57
CA PHE A 230 -2.51 12.53 0.58
C PHE A 230 -3.64 11.51 0.51
N LEU A 231 -3.52 10.60 -0.44
CA LEU A 231 -4.36 9.43 -0.61
C LEU A 231 -3.47 8.19 -0.49
N TRP A 232 -3.62 7.44 0.59
CA TRP A 232 -2.85 6.22 0.82
C TRP A 232 -3.49 5.03 0.11
N ASN A 233 -2.68 4.29 -0.63
CA ASN A 233 -3.07 3.03 -1.27
C ASN A 233 -2.89 1.87 -0.27
N PRO A 234 -3.98 1.22 0.17
CA PRO A 234 -3.93 0.22 1.23
C PRO A 234 -3.52 -1.17 0.70
N MET A 235 -3.30 -2.12 1.60
CA MET A 235 -3.10 -3.54 1.25
C MET A 235 -4.40 -4.18 0.75
N VAL A 236 -4.34 -5.36 0.14
CA VAL A 236 -5.56 -6.13 -0.18
C VAL A 236 -6.31 -6.58 1.10
N GLN A 237 -5.65 -6.56 2.26
CA GLN A 237 -6.23 -6.88 3.56
C GLN A 237 -6.73 -5.62 4.29
N ALA A 238 -7.99 -5.23 4.06
CA ALA A 238 -8.62 -4.01 4.58
C ALA A 238 -8.29 -3.67 6.05
N ARG A 239 -8.59 -4.57 6.98
CA ARG A 239 -8.37 -4.34 8.41
C ARG A 239 -6.88 -4.22 8.76
N ALA A 240 -6.03 -5.02 8.13
CA ALA A 240 -4.58 -4.98 8.38
C ALA A 240 -3.95 -3.67 7.90
N SER A 241 -4.48 -3.07 6.83
CA SER A 241 -4.04 -1.76 6.33
C SER A 241 -4.18 -0.65 7.38
N LEU A 242 -5.18 -0.73 8.27
CA LEU A 242 -5.47 0.31 9.24
C LEU A 242 -4.32 0.55 10.21
N VAL A 243 -3.47 -0.44 10.47
CA VAL A 243 -2.31 -0.32 11.37
C VAL A 243 -1.36 0.79 10.90
N MET A 244 -0.97 0.78 9.62
CA MET A 244 -0.10 1.83 9.08
C MET A 244 -0.89 3.13 8.86
N LEU A 245 -2.14 3.05 8.42
CA LEU A 245 -2.94 4.23 8.10
C LEU A 245 -3.25 5.10 9.33
N GLU A 246 -3.47 4.51 10.50
CA GLU A 246 -3.63 5.28 11.74
C GLU A 246 -2.35 6.04 12.11
N THR A 247 -1.19 5.44 11.85
CA THR A 247 0.11 6.11 12.05
C THR A 247 0.38 7.19 11.02
N ALA A 248 -0.19 7.06 9.81
CA ALA A 248 -0.17 8.10 8.78
C ALA A 248 -1.06 9.29 9.16
N ALA A 249 -2.20 9.04 9.80
CA ALA A 249 -3.02 10.11 10.38
C ALA A 249 -2.28 10.83 11.50
N ALA A 250 -1.60 10.09 12.39
CA ALA A 250 -0.74 10.69 13.41
C ALA A 250 0.39 11.54 12.80
N TRP A 251 1.07 11.05 11.76
CA TRP A 251 2.08 11.82 11.03
C TRP A 251 1.50 13.12 10.47
N TRP A 252 0.31 13.06 9.84
CA TRP A 252 -0.34 14.24 9.27
C TRP A 252 -0.57 15.33 10.32
N ASP A 253 -1.00 14.93 11.52
CA ASP A 253 -1.21 15.79 12.69
C ASP A 253 0.08 16.27 13.38
N GLY A 254 1.27 15.88 12.89
CA GLY A 254 2.56 16.21 13.50
C GLY A 254 2.88 15.38 14.75
N LYS A 255 2.18 14.27 14.98
CA LYS A 255 2.45 13.31 16.07
C LYS A 255 3.46 12.25 15.61
N ASP A 256 4.07 11.57 16.57
CA ASP A 256 5.03 10.49 16.30
C ASP A 256 4.34 9.22 15.80
N PRO A 257 4.58 8.78 14.55
CA PRO A 257 3.98 7.57 14.00
C PRO A 257 4.37 6.30 14.76
N VAL A 258 5.57 6.24 15.34
CA VAL A 258 6.05 5.05 16.07
C VAL A 258 5.34 4.92 17.42
N ALA A 259 5.15 6.05 18.13
CA ALA A 259 4.35 6.06 19.35
C ALA A 259 2.91 5.61 19.08
N THR A 260 2.28 6.13 18.02
CA THR A 260 0.93 5.67 17.61
C THR A 260 0.93 4.20 17.23
N TRP A 261 1.93 3.74 16.50
CA TRP A 261 2.02 2.33 16.10
C TRP A 261 2.06 1.40 17.31
N ASN A 262 2.88 1.72 18.32
CA ASN A 262 2.93 0.93 19.55
C ASN A 262 1.56 0.83 20.22
N MET A 263 0.83 1.94 20.32
CA MET A 263 -0.54 1.94 20.85
C MET A 263 -1.48 1.06 20.02
N VAL A 264 -1.42 1.18 18.69
CA VAL A 264 -2.31 0.46 17.76
C VAL A 264 -2.08 -1.04 17.84
N VAL A 265 -0.82 -1.49 17.78
CA VAL A 265 -0.52 -2.92 17.79
C VAL A 265 -0.77 -3.58 19.15
N ASP A 266 -0.74 -2.81 20.24
CA ASP A 266 -1.15 -3.28 21.57
C ASP A 266 -2.68 -3.32 21.69
N ARG A 267 -3.38 -2.27 21.23
CA ARG A 267 -4.85 -2.19 21.22
C ARG A 267 -5.46 -3.34 20.42
N ASP A 268 -4.88 -3.63 19.26
CA ASP A 268 -5.40 -4.60 18.30
C ASP A 268 -4.77 -6.00 18.47
N GLU A 269 -3.97 -6.19 19.53
CA GLU A 269 -3.30 -7.45 19.89
C GLU A 269 -2.48 -8.06 18.74
N CYS A 270 -1.89 -7.21 17.89
CA CYS A 270 -1.20 -7.62 16.66
C CYS A 270 0.31 -7.35 16.67
N ARG A 271 0.89 -6.91 17.80
CA ARG A 271 2.33 -6.64 17.96
C ARG A 271 3.21 -7.74 17.41
N HIS A 272 3.01 -8.98 17.87
CA HIS A 272 3.88 -10.09 17.52
C HIS A 272 3.83 -10.46 16.04
N ILE A 273 2.66 -10.36 15.39
CA ILE A 273 2.56 -10.59 13.94
C ILE A 273 3.16 -9.42 13.15
N ALA A 274 3.03 -8.19 13.65
CA ALA A 274 3.65 -7.03 13.03
C ALA A 274 5.18 -7.12 13.07
N GLU A 275 5.76 -7.41 14.23
CA GLU A 275 7.20 -7.62 14.40
C GLU A 275 7.70 -8.83 13.58
N ALA A 276 6.93 -9.92 13.52
CA ALA A 276 7.28 -11.09 12.72
C ALA A 276 7.21 -10.85 11.20
N THR A 277 6.54 -9.80 10.73
CA THR A 277 6.45 -9.47 9.29
C THR A 277 7.40 -8.35 8.86
N ALA A 278 8.15 -7.78 9.81
CA ALA A 278 9.14 -6.74 9.58
C ALA A 278 10.41 -7.24 8.86
N TYR A 279 11.19 -6.28 8.36
CA TYR A 279 12.57 -6.48 7.90
C TYR A 279 13.58 -5.94 8.90
N ARG A 280 14.82 -6.46 8.87
CA ARG A 280 15.92 -5.88 9.64
C ARG A 280 16.11 -4.42 9.21
N GLY A 281 16.25 -3.54 10.20
CA GLY A 281 16.33 -2.09 9.98
C GLY A 281 14.98 -1.37 9.92
N ASP A 282 13.85 -2.09 9.81
CA ASP A 282 12.55 -1.47 10.06
C ASP A 282 12.45 -1.11 11.56
N LEU A 283 11.81 0.02 11.88
CA LEU A 283 11.74 0.56 13.25
C LEU A 283 11.12 -0.38 14.31
N HIS A 284 10.34 -1.35 13.86
CA HIS A 284 9.64 -2.32 14.71
C HIS A 284 10.23 -3.73 14.57
N TRP A 285 11.43 -3.85 13.99
CA TRP A 285 12.16 -5.12 13.98
C TRP A 285 12.59 -5.48 15.42
N PRO A 286 12.41 -6.75 15.87
CA PRO A 286 12.69 -7.19 17.25
C PRO A 286 14.18 -7.28 17.62
N GLY A 287 15.06 -6.60 16.88
CA GLY A 287 16.51 -6.58 17.07
C GLY A 287 17.28 -7.71 16.36
N GLU A 288 18.61 -7.66 16.38
CA GLU A 288 19.45 -8.66 15.69
C GLU A 288 19.35 -10.06 16.30
N GLN A 289 19.07 -10.15 17.60
CA GLN A 289 18.91 -11.41 18.35
C GLN A 289 17.66 -11.33 19.23
N PRO A 290 16.46 -11.61 18.68
CA PRO A 290 15.23 -11.66 19.45
C PRO A 290 15.31 -12.69 20.57
N SER A 291 14.68 -12.39 21.71
CA SER A 291 14.72 -13.26 22.89
C SER A 291 13.98 -14.58 22.65
N ARG A 292 14.33 -15.61 23.43
CA ARG A 292 13.59 -16.89 23.44
C ARG A 292 12.11 -16.68 23.77
N GLU A 293 11.82 -15.80 24.73
CA GLU A 293 10.46 -15.44 25.13
C GLU A 293 9.67 -14.85 23.95
N TRP A 294 10.27 -13.95 23.17
CA TRP A 294 9.61 -13.41 21.98
C TRP A 294 9.29 -14.49 20.93
N TRP A 295 10.21 -15.43 20.71
CA TRP A 295 9.91 -16.55 19.80
C TRP A 295 8.79 -17.45 20.33
N GLU A 296 8.70 -17.65 21.65
CA GLU A 296 7.61 -18.40 22.26
C GLU A 296 6.27 -17.68 22.10
N THR A 297 6.22 -16.35 22.30
CA THR A 297 4.99 -15.58 22.06
C THR A 297 4.58 -15.59 20.59
N VAL A 298 5.54 -15.52 19.65
CA VAL A 298 5.25 -15.61 18.21
C VAL A 298 4.75 -17.00 17.80
N ARG A 299 5.33 -18.07 18.37
CA ARG A 299 4.86 -19.46 18.18
C ARG A 299 3.40 -19.62 18.59
N ASP A 300 3.00 -18.91 19.65
CA ASP A 300 1.72 -19.07 20.32
C ASP A 300 0.72 -17.94 20.00
N ILE A 301 1.01 -17.09 18.99
CA ILE A 301 0.06 -16.09 18.46
C ILE A 301 -1.30 -16.78 18.24
N PRO A 302 -2.45 -16.23 18.67
CA PRO A 302 -3.76 -16.84 18.49
C PRO A 302 -4.20 -16.87 17.01
N ASP A 303 -5.25 -17.62 16.69
CA ASP A 303 -5.83 -17.54 15.36
C ASP A 303 -6.41 -16.14 15.14
N MET A 304 -6.12 -15.55 13.99
CA MET A 304 -6.56 -14.21 13.62
C MET A 304 -7.45 -14.25 12.37
N ASP A 305 -7.78 -13.07 11.85
CA ASP A 305 -8.58 -12.92 10.64
C ASP A 305 -8.06 -13.79 9.49
N LYS A 306 -8.99 -14.44 8.76
CA LYS A 306 -8.68 -15.38 7.69
C LYS A 306 -7.82 -14.78 6.57
N HIS A 307 -7.91 -13.47 6.35
CA HIS A 307 -7.17 -12.76 5.30
C HIS A 307 -5.69 -12.58 5.65
N ILE A 308 -5.30 -12.68 6.93
CA ILE A 308 -3.91 -12.63 7.38
C ILE A 308 -3.38 -13.99 7.88
N ALA A 309 -4.24 -15.01 7.94
CA ALA A 309 -3.90 -16.35 8.41
C ALA A 309 -2.63 -16.95 7.77
N PRO A 310 -2.32 -16.77 6.46
CA PRO A 310 -1.09 -17.28 5.88
C PRO A 310 0.19 -16.77 6.57
N TRP A 311 0.22 -15.48 6.94
CA TRP A 311 1.37 -14.89 7.64
C TRP A 311 1.43 -15.31 9.10
N VAL A 312 0.29 -15.46 9.77
CA VAL A 312 0.24 -16.00 11.13
C VAL A 312 0.79 -17.42 11.17
N GLN A 313 0.40 -18.29 10.24
CA GLN A 313 0.93 -19.66 10.19
C GLN A 313 2.41 -19.71 9.81
N SER A 314 2.85 -18.83 8.92
CA SER A 314 4.28 -18.67 8.59
C SER A 314 5.08 -18.23 9.81
N ALA A 315 4.59 -17.25 10.57
CA ALA A 315 5.20 -16.75 11.79
C ALA A 315 5.33 -17.85 12.84
N ARG A 316 4.24 -18.58 13.14
CA ARG A 316 4.26 -19.72 14.07
C ARG A 316 5.24 -20.80 13.63
N SER A 317 5.25 -21.15 12.34
CA SER A 317 6.18 -22.15 11.80
C SER A 317 7.64 -21.73 11.92
N GLY A 318 7.96 -20.48 11.56
CA GLY A 318 9.32 -19.96 11.68
C GLY A 318 9.78 -19.88 13.14
N ALA A 319 8.90 -19.49 14.06
CA ALA A 319 9.19 -19.47 15.49
C ALA A 319 9.47 -20.87 16.07
N ARG A 320 8.72 -21.90 15.65
CA ARG A 320 9.02 -23.30 16.04
C ARG A 320 10.41 -23.73 15.57
N LEU A 321 10.79 -23.36 14.35
CA LEU A 321 12.11 -23.65 13.79
C LEU A 321 13.22 -22.90 14.53
N ALA A 322 13.03 -21.60 14.80
CA ALA A 322 13.97 -20.78 15.55
C ALA A 322 14.21 -21.35 16.97
N LEU A 323 13.15 -21.68 17.71
CA LEU A 323 13.25 -22.28 19.04
C LEU A 323 13.98 -23.63 19.03
N ALA A 324 13.72 -24.46 18.03
CA ALA A 324 14.43 -25.74 17.86
C ALA A 324 15.91 -25.53 17.51
N ALA A 325 16.22 -24.57 16.64
CA ALA A 325 17.60 -24.23 16.30
C ALA A 325 18.36 -23.69 17.53
N MET A 326 17.74 -22.81 18.32
CA MET A 326 18.31 -22.32 19.58
C MET A 326 18.54 -23.48 20.57
N ALA A 327 17.61 -24.43 20.69
CA ALA A 327 17.80 -25.59 21.56
C ALA A 327 19.02 -26.45 21.17
N VAL A 328 19.30 -26.61 19.86
CA VAL A 328 20.53 -27.23 19.38
C VAL A 328 21.77 -26.41 19.75
N LEU A 329 21.73 -25.10 19.49
CA LEU A 329 22.87 -24.20 19.73
C LEU A 329 23.24 -24.08 21.21
N ASP A 330 22.23 -24.14 22.10
CA ASP A 330 22.41 -24.04 23.55
C ASP A 330 22.86 -25.39 24.19
N SER A 331 22.78 -26.51 23.46
CA SER A 331 23.09 -27.84 23.98
C SER A 331 24.58 -28.18 23.88
N ASP A 332 25.10 -28.88 24.89
CA ASP A 332 26.42 -29.55 24.78
C ASP A 332 26.27 -30.86 24.00
N LEU A 333 26.36 -30.77 22.67
CA LEU A 333 26.20 -31.93 21.79
C LEU A 333 27.21 -33.05 22.06
N SER A 334 28.37 -32.74 22.66
CA SER A 334 29.38 -33.76 22.98
C SER A 334 28.97 -34.69 24.13
N ALA A 335 28.01 -34.23 24.95
CA ALA A 335 27.44 -34.99 26.06
C ALA A 335 26.19 -35.80 25.66
N LEU A 336 25.70 -35.65 24.42
CA LEU A 336 24.49 -36.30 23.94
C LEU A 336 24.78 -37.55 23.09
N THR A 337 23.88 -38.51 23.15
CA THR A 337 23.85 -39.66 22.24
C THR A 337 23.37 -39.26 20.84
N HIS A 338 23.63 -40.11 19.85
CA HIS A 338 23.14 -39.89 18.47
C HIS A 338 21.61 -39.84 18.39
N GLU A 339 20.90 -40.60 19.22
CA GLU A 339 19.44 -40.60 19.27
C GLU A 339 18.89 -39.29 19.85
N GLU A 340 19.52 -38.78 20.92
CA GLU A 340 19.17 -37.49 21.51
C GLU A 340 19.41 -36.33 20.54
N ILE A 341 20.54 -36.34 19.82
CA ILE A 341 20.82 -35.36 18.76
C ILE A 341 19.77 -35.44 17.65
N ALA A 342 19.40 -36.65 17.22
CA ALA A 342 18.38 -36.83 16.19
C ALA A 342 16.99 -36.32 16.63
N LEU A 343 16.61 -36.54 17.90
CA LEU A 343 15.38 -36.01 18.48
C LEU A 343 15.41 -34.47 18.55
N LEU A 344 16.54 -33.90 18.96
CA LEU A 344 16.75 -32.45 19.04
C LEU A 344 16.68 -31.77 17.66
N ALA A 345 17.23 -32.43 16.63
CA ALA A 345 17.26 -31.93 15.26
C ALA A 345 15.94 -32.15 14.49
N ARG A 346 15.07 -33.07 14.94
CA ARG A 346 13.85 -33.47 14.23
C ARG A 346 12.95 -32.29 13.80
N PRO A 347 12.70 -31.26 14.62
CA PRO A 347 11.86 -30.13 14.19
C PRO A 347 12.47 -29.35 13.02
N LEU A 348 13.80 -29.35 12.86
CA LEU A 348 14.49 -28.66 11.77
C LEU A 348 14.17 -29.26 10.38
N MET A 349 13.60 -30.48 10.33
CA MET A 349 13.13 -31.08 9.09
C MET A 349 11.97 -30.30 8.44
N GLU A 350 11.24 -29.49 9.21
CA GLU A 350 10.19 -28.61 8.67
C GLU A 350 10.75 -27.37 7.95
N TRP A 351 12.07 -27.15 7.97
CA TRP A 351 12.70 -25.95 7.40
C TRP A 351 12.40 -25.76 5.92
N GLN A 352 12.46 -26.84 5.12
CA GLN A 352 12.12 -26.75 3.70
C GLN A 352 10.66 -26.35 3.47
N ALA A 353 9.74 -26.89 4.27
CA ALA A 353 8.32 -26.55 4.16
C ALA A 353 8.07 -25.08 4.55
N HIS A 354 8.72 -24.57 5.60
CA HIS A 354 8.69 -23.15 5.92
C HIS A 354 9.21 -22.30 4.75
N ARG A 355 10.34 -22.68 4.15
CA ARG A 355 10.98 -21.95 3.04
C ARG A 355 10.18 -21.95 1.72
N THR A 356 9.11 -22.72 1.59
CA THR A 356 8.26 -22.72 0.40
C THR A 356 6.93 -21.98 0.58
N VAL A 357 6.54 -21.59 1.80
CA VAL A 357 5.29 -20.83 1.99
C VAL A 357 5.38 -19.44 1.37
N SER A 358 4.26 -18.97 0.80
CA SER A 358 4.13 -17.68 0.09
C SER A 358 3.72 -16.52 1.01
N ALA A 359 4.11 -16.58 2.29
CA ALA A 359 3.87 -15.55 3.29
C ALA A 359 5.17 -15.34 4.05
N PHE A 360 5.87 -14.25 3.75
CA PHE A 360 7.21 -14.01 4.27
C PHE A 360 7.14 -13.35 5.64
N THR A 361 8.02 -13.81 6.52
CA THR A 361 8.18 -13.41 7.91
C THR A 361 9.66 -13.40 8.25
N PHE A 362 10.04 -12.72 9.33
CA PHE A 362 11.38 -12.70 9.89
C PHE A 362 12.47 -12.23 8.90
N GLY A 363 12.19 -11.21 8.09
CA GLY A 363 13.14 -10.70 7.09
C GLY A 363 13.32 -11.60 5.86
N ARG A 364 12.45 -12.61 5.69
CA ARG A 364 12.47 -13.47 4.51
C ARG A 364 12.11 -12.68 3.25
N GLY A 365 12.78 -13.01 2.15
CA GLY A 365 12.75 -12.20 0.94
C GLY A 365 13.23 -12.95 -0.31
N PRO A 366 13.56 -12.19 -1.38
CA PRO A 366 13.92 -10.77 -1.33
C PRO A 366 12.76 -9.82 -1.01
N ARG A 367 13.07 -8.68 -0.37
CA ARG A 367 12.12 -7.56 -0.28
C ARG A 367 12.03 -6.93 -1.66
N GLN A 368 10.83 -6.84 -2.22
CA GLN A 368 10.61 -6.30 -3.55
C GLN A 368 9.91 -4.96 -3.43
N ARG A 369 10.48 -3.92 -4.02
CA ARG A 369 9.91 -2.58 -4.08
C ARG A 369 10.01 -2.10 -5.53
N PRO A 370 8.91 -1.79 -6.21
CA PRO A 370 8.96 -1.20 -7.54
C PRO A 370 9.58 0.20 -7.49
N LEU A 371 10.91 0.29 -7.51
CA LEU A 371 11.67 1.54 -7.73
C LEU A 371 11.63 1.92 -9.21
N ALA A 372 10.43 1.89 -9.77
CA ALA A 372 10.11 2.33 -11.11
C ALA A 372 9.84 3.84 -11.06
N THR A 373 10.44 4.60 -11.98
CA THR A 373 10.15 6.02 -12.18
C THR A 373 9.97 6.29 -13.66
N GLN A 374 9.35 7.40 -14.02
CA GLN A 374 9.37 7.91 -15.38
C GLN A 374 10.54 8.89 -15.55
N ASN A 375 11.31 8.74 -16.62
CA ASN A 375 12.38 9.66 -16.98
C ASN A 375 11.82 10.89 -17.75
N THR A 376 12.69 11.77 -18.22
CA THR A 376 12.31 12.98 -19.00
C THR A 376 11.58 12.66 -20.31
N ASP A 377 11.72 11.45 -20.84
CA ASP A 377 11.02 10.98 -22.03
C ASP A 377 9.70 10.26 -21.69
N GLY A 378 9.34 10.16 -20.40
CA GLY A 378 8.15 9.44 -19.95
C GLY A 378 8.28 7.93 -19.86
N ARG A 379 9.48 7.38 -20.08
CA ARG A 379 9.69 5.93 -20.07
C ARG A 379 9.87 5.42 -18.65
N PHE A 380 9.20 4.32 -18.33
CA PHE A 380 9.47 3.58 -17.09
C PHE A 380 10.90 3.05 -17.09
N VAL A 381 11.63 3.42 -16.04
CA VAL A 381 12.97 2.90 -15.73
C VAL A 381 12.96 2.30 -14.34
N LEU A 382 13.45 1.07 -14.22
CA LEU A 382 13.63 0.38 -12.94
C LEU A 382 15.03 0.68 -12.40
N ARG A 383 15.13 1.00 -11.10
CA ARG A 383 16.43 1.17 -10.44
C ARG A 383 16.93 -0.18 -9.88
N PRO A 384 18.26 -0.42 -9.86
CA PRO A 384 18.86 -1.65 -9.34
C PRO A 384 18.43 -2.04 -7.91
N GLY A 385 18.06 -1.06 -7.07
CA GLY A 385 17.61 -1.28 -5.69
C GLY A 385 16.18 -1.83 -5.53
N SER A 386 15.52 -2.24 -6.61
CA SER A 386 14.14 -2.77 -6.55
C SER A 386 14.01 -4.10 -5.81
N ILE A 387 15.15 -4.75 -5.54
CA ILE A 387 15.25 -6.04 -4.85
C ILE A 387 16.30 -5.88 -3.75
N VAL A 388 15.90 -6.13 -2.51
CA VAL A 388 16.82 -6.24 -1.36
C VAL A 388 16.91 -7.70 -0.97
N ASP A 389 18.13 -8.20 -0.74
CA ASP A 389 18.38 -9.60 -0.41
C ASP A 389 17.66 -10.05 0.87
N SER A 390 17.42 -11.35 0.97
CA SER A 390 16.77 -11.93 2.15
C SER A 390 17.71 -11.90 3.35
N GLU A 391 17.19 -11.50 4.51
CA GLU A 391 17.89 -11.50 5.80
C GLU A 391 17.11 -12.37 6.81
N SER A 392 16.72 -13.57 6.35
CA SER A 392 15.82 -14.46 7.10
C SER A 392 16.50 -14.96 8.37
N LEU A 393 16.05 -14.46 9.51
CA LEU A 393 16.60 -14.85 10.82
C LEU A 393 16.39 -16.33 11.12
N VAL A 394 15.27 -16.90 10.65
CA VAL A 394 14.99 -18.33 10.78
C VAL A 394 15.99 -19.15 9.96
N ASP A 395 16.28 -18.74 8.71
CA ASP A 395 17.25 -19.46 7.87
C ASP A 395 18.65 -19.38 8.49
N ASP A 396 19.05 -18.23 9.04
CA ASP A 396 20.34 -18.04 9.69
C ASP A 396 20.49 -18.94 10.93
N LEU A 397 19.47 -18.99 11.80
CA LEU A 397 19.47 -19.84 13.00
C LEU A 397 19.54 -21.33 12.64
N VAL A 398 18.70 -21.78 11.68
CA VAL A 398 18.68 -23.19 11.28
C VAL A 398 20.00 -23.60 10.63
N ARG A 399 20.61 -22.75 9.80
CA ARG A 399 21.94 -23.02 9.22
C ARG A 399 23.01 -23.20 10.28
N GLN A 400 23.04 -22.32 11.29
CA GLN A 400 24.00 -22.41 12.39
C GLN A 400 23.80 -23.69 13.20
N ALA A 401 22.55 -24.05 13.52
CA ALA A 401 22.23 -25.29 14.23
C ALA A 401 22.66 -26.54 13.45
N LEU A 402 22.37 -26.60 12.15
CA LEU A 402 22.79 -27.71 11.29
C LEU A 402 24.31 -27.80 11.16
N ALA A 403 25.01 -26.66 11.05
CA ALA A 403 26.48 -26.65 11.04
C ALA A 403 27.05 -27.21 12.35
N ARG A 404 26.43 -26.87 13.49
CA ARG A 404 26.84 -27.35 14.81
C ARG A 404 26.63 -28.86 15.00
N ILE A 405 25.59 -29.43 14.41
CA ILE A 405 25.32 -30.88 14.43
C ILE A 405 26.36 -31.66 13.60
N ASN A 406 26.84 -31.08 12.50
CA ASN A 406 27.70 -31.76 11.52
C ASN A 406 29.20 -31.54 11.73
N GLY A 407 29.61 -30.61 12.60
CA GLY A 407 31.00 -30.29 12.91
C GLY A 407 31.39 -30.74 14.30
#